data_AF-A0A0M1JMU6-F1
#
_entry.id   AF-A0A0M1JMU6-F1
#
_cell.length_a   1.000
_cell.length_b   1.000
_cell.length_c   1.000
_cell.angle_alpha   90.00
_cell.angle_beta   90.00
_cell.angle_gamma   90.00
#
_symmetry.space_group_name_H-M   'P 1'
#
loop_
_entity.id
_entity.type
_entity.pdbx_description
1 polymer ?
#
loop_
_entity_poly.entity_id
_entity_poly.type
_entity_poly.pdbx_seq_one_letter_code
_entity_poly.pdbx_strand_id
1 'polypeptide(L)'
;MTNQPQLPIPSHFDRRQVGEVWRVNYQDLAAAAKTWAKDHEIKPAAEDKTRICLVAIDVQNTFCIPQFELFVGDRSGTGAVDDNVRLCEFIYRNLGFISSIVPTLDTHTAMQIFHPIFWVNHAGEHPTPAATMITLADVETGVWQVNPAVAYSLAGSLNEDNYSLLQKYALHYVQKLSQDGKFPLTIWPYHSMLGGIGNALVSAVEEAVFFHNIARQSQTMFEIKGNNPLTENYSVLRPEVLQGPDGQAIAQKNTRLIQKILDFDVIIIAGQAKSHCVAWTIDDLLTEITAIDPNLAKKVYLLEDCTSPVVVPGVIDFTDQADAAFQRFAQAGMNLVKSTQPMENWPGIVL
;
A
#
# COMPACT_ATOMS: atom_id res chain seq x y z
N MET A 1 11.27 32.09 -12.38
CA MET A 1 11.19 30.86 -11.56
C MET A 1 12.53 30.77 -10.85
N THR A 2 12.57 31.02 -9.56
CA THR A 2 13.79 30.81 -8.77
C THR A 2 13.96 29.32 -8.60
N ASN A 3 15.01 28.72 -9.20
CA ASN A 3 15.49 27.39 -8.84
C ASN A 3 15.69 27.40 -7.33
N GLN A 4 14.76 26.84 -6.56
CA GLN A 4 15.07 26.51 -5.18
C GLN A 4 15.85 25.19 -5.25
N PRO A 5 17.15 25.20 -4.90
CA PRO A 5 17.92 23.97 -4.87
C PRO A 5 17.25 22.98 -3.90
N GLN A 6 17.31 21.69 -4.23
CA GLN A 6 16.84 20.63 -3.34
C GLN A 6 17.38 20.85 -1.92
N LEU A 7 16.52 20.66 -0.92
CA LEU A 7 16.93 20.80 0.48
C LEU A 7 18.00 19.77 0.83
N PRO A 8 18.95 20.10 1.72
CA PRO A 8 19.87 19.11 2.26
C PRO A 8 19.12 18.04 3.05
N ILE A 9 19.77 16.90 3.28
CA ILE A 9 19.21 15.85 4.15
C ILE A 9 19.43 16.24 5.62
N PRO A 10 18.40 16.20 6.47
CA PRO A 10 18.56 16.45 7.90
C PRO A 10 19.55 15.49 8.56
N SER A 11 20.34 16.00 9.51
CA SER A 11 21.42 15.25 10.15
C SER A 11 20.96 14.07 11.01
N HIS A 12 19.67 14.02 11.39
CA HIS A 12 19.12 12.89 12.14
C HIS A 12 18.87 11.66 11.26
N PHE A 13 18.75 11.82 9.94
CA PHE A 13 18.51 10.71 9.04
C PHE A 13 19.80 9.93 8.74
N ASP A 14 19.84 8.65 9.11
CA ASP A 14 20.93 7.73 8.78
C ASP A 14 20.46 6.65 7.80
N ARG A 15 20.97 6.70 6.57
CA ARG A 15 20.67 5.74 5.50
C ARG A 15 20.92 4.29 5.91
N ARG A 16 21.89 4.06 6.81
CA ARG A 16 22.32 2.72 7.23
C ARG A 16 21.34 2.08 8.22
N GLN A 17 20.49 2.87 8.87
CA GLN A 17 19.53 2.38 9.86
C GLN A 17 18.15 2.08 9.25
N VAL A 18 17.88 2.44 7.99
CA VAL A 18 16.53 2.31 7.38
C VAL A 18 15.98 0.87 7.42
N GLY A 19 16.86 -0.14 7.41
CA GLY A 19 16.47 -1.55 7.55
C GLY A 19 16.23 -2.02 8.99
N GLU A 20 16.21 -1.13 9.97
CA GLU A 20 16.00 -1.42 11.40
C GLU A 20 14.69 -0.82 11.91
N VAL A 21 14.25 -1.26 13.09
CA VAL A 21 13.04 -0.73 13.76
C VAL A 21 13.42 -0.08 15.08
N TRP A 22 12.99 1.16 15.28
CA TRP A 22 13.20 1.91 16.52
C TRP A 22 12.00 2.79 16.87
N ARG A 23 11.98 3.27 18.12
CA ARG A 23 11.01 4.25 18.59
C ARG A 23 11.42 5.65 18.14
N VAL A 24 10.54 6.34 17.43
CA VAL A 24 10.72 7.76 17.07
C VAL A 24 10.65 8.67 18.29
N ASN A 25 11.62 9.58 18.42
CA ASN A 25 11.61 10.61 19.46
C ASN A 25 10.88 11.87 18.97
N TYR A 26 9.54 11.83 19.00
CA TYR A 26 8.70 12.88 18.42
C TYR A 26 8.94 14.27 18.98
N GLN A 27 9.27 14.40 20.28
CA GLN A 27 9.41 15.72 20.91
C GLN A 27 10.64 16.44 20.38
N ASP A 28 11.77 15.75 20.28
CA ASP A 28 13.00 16.31 19.73
C ASP A 28 12.88 16.52 18.21
N LEU A 29 12.25 15.56 17.52
CA LEU A 29 12.02 15.64 16.08
C LEU A 29 11.10 16.81 15.70
N ALA A 30 10.07 17.10 16.51
CA ALA A 30 9.18 18.25 16.31
C ALA A 30 9.92 19.58 16.50
N ALA A 31 10.82 19.67 17.48
CA ALA A 31 11.65 20.85 17.67
C ALA A 31 12.61 21.04 16.48
N ALA A 32 13.26 19.96 16.01
CA ALA A 32 14.13 19.97 14.86
C ALA A 32 13.39 20.38 13.57
N ALA A 33 12.21 19.85 13.32
CA ALA A 33 11.39 20.18 12.16
C ALA A 33 10.98 21.66 12.11
N LYS A 34 10.61 22.25 13.26
CA LYS A 34 10.30 23.68 13.35
C LYS A 34 11.51 24.56 13.05
N THR A 35 12.67 24.23 13.61
CA THR A 35 13.92 24.94 13.35
C THR A 35 14.31 24.81 11.87
N TRP A 36 14.23 23.59 11.32
CA TRP A 36 14.52 23.33 9.92
C TRP A 36 13.65 24.14 8.96
N ALA A 37 12.35 24.21 9.24
CA ALA A 37 11.42 25.01 8.44
C ALA A 37 11.77 26.50 8.47
N LYS A 38 12.18 27.03 9.63
CA LYS A 38 12.64 28.41 9.74
C LYS A 38 13.95 28.65 8.98
N ASP A 39 14.93 27.78 9.15
CA ASP A 39 16.27 27.94 8.58
C ASP A 39 16.28 27.84 7.04
N HIS A 40 15.33 27.10 6.47
CA HIS A 40 15.17 26.92 5.02
C HIS A 40 13.96 27.64 4.44
N GLU A 41 13.34 28.55 5.19
CA GLU A 41 12.18 29.36 4.77
C GLU A 41 11.01 28.52 4.21
N ILE A 42 10.80 27.34 4.78
CA ILE A 42 9.72 26.42 4.41
C ILE A 42 8.40 26.95 4.97
N LYS A 43 7.45 27.18 4.07
CA LYS A 43 6.14 27.71 4.42
C LYS A 43 5.18 26.61 4.89
N PRO A 44 4.05 26.96 5.53
CA PRO A 44 2.94 26.04 5.69
C PRO A 44 2.38 25.58 4.33
N ALA A 45 1.95 24.32 4.22
CA ALA A 45 1.35 23.76 3.00
C ALA A 45 0.03 24.45 2.60
N ALA A 46 -0.63 25.13 3.55
CA ALA A 46 -1.83 25.92 3.27
C ALA A 46 -1.57 27.12 2.33
N GLU A 47 -0.31 27.53 2.14
CA GLU A 47 0.08 28.61 1.24
C GLU A 47 0.43 28.13 -0.18
N ASP A 48 0.38 26.82 -0.44
CA ASP A 48 0.77 26.26 -1.72
C ASP A 48 -0.19 26.66 -2.84
N LYS A 49 0.39 27.06 -3.98
CA LYS A 49 -0.36 27.33 -5.22
C LYS A 49 -0.61 26.06 -6.01
N THR A 50 0.41 25.21 -6.11
CA THR A 50 0.31 23.85 -6.64
C THR A 50 0.29 22.90 -5.46
N ARG A 51 -0.80 22.14 -5.30
CA ARG A 51 -0.92 21.18 -4.20
C ARG A 51 -0.42 19.81 -4.63
N ILE A 52 0.59 19.30 -3.92
CA ILE A 52 1.25 18.02 -4.23
C ILE A 52 0.94 17.01 -3.12
N CYS A 53 0.39 15.86 -3.50
CA CYS A 53 0.14 14.74 -2.60
C CYS A 53 1.11 13.59 -2.88
N LEU A 54 1.80 13.10 -1.84
CA LEU A 54 2.53 11.85 -1.88
C LEU A 54 1.68 10.74 -1.25
N VAL A 55 1.33 9.72 -2.03
CA VAL A 55 0.70 8.48 -1.56
C VAL A 55 1.81 7.44 -1.36
N ALA A 56 2.07 7.11 -0.09
CA ALA A 56 3.09 6.14 0.31
C ALA A 56 2.41 4.82 0.68
N ILE A 57 2.40 3.89 -0.27
CA ILE A 57 1.62 2.65 -0.17
C ILE A 57 2.37 1.63 0.68
N ASP A 58 1.75 1.19 1.77
CA ASP A 58 2.16 0.05 2.60
C ASP A 58 3.66 0.01 2.94
N VAL A 59 4.23 1.17 3.27
CA VAL A 59 5.62 1.33 3.75
C VAL A 59 5.76 0.89 5.22
N GLN A 60 5.22 -0.29 5.52
CA GLN A 60 5.12 -0.92 6.83
C GLN A 60 6.26 -1.91 7.07
N ASN A 61 6.60 -2.12 8.34
CA ASN A 61 7.70 -3.00 8.75
C ASN A 61 7.57 -4.41 8.14
N THR A 62 6.35 -4.94 8.10
CA THR A 62 6.07 -6.29 7.58
C THR A 62 6.49 -6.51 6.12
N PHE A 63 6.54 -5.45 5.32
CA PHE A 63 6.89 -5.48 3.90
C PHE A 63 8.29 -4.92 3.63
N CYS A 64 8.81 -4.10 4.55
CA CYS A 64 9.97 -3.27 4.28
C CYS A 64 11.20 -3.58 5.13
N ILE A 65 11.06 -4.35 6.21
CA ILE A 65 12.16 -4.71 7.10
C ILE A 65 12.52 -6.18 6.89
N PRO A 66 13.81 -6.51 6.71
CA PRO A 66 14.25 -7.90 6.59
C PRO A 66 13.76 -8.76 7.76
N GLN A 67 13.54 -10.05 7.49
CA GLN A 67 13.05 -11.06 8.46
C GLN A 67 11.56 -10.98 8.82
N PHE A 68 10.84 -9.93 8.43
CA PHE A 68 9.37 -9.97 8.48
C PHE A 68 8.80 -10.89 7.41
N GLU A 69 7.56 -11.33 7.62
CA GLU A 69 6.92 -12.46 6.94
C GLU A 69 6.73 -12.25 5.44
N LEU A 70 6.57 -10.99 5.02
CA LEU A 70 6.34 -10.60 3.62
C LEU A 70 7.32 -9.51 3.16
N PHE A 71 8.57 -9.56 3.65
CA PHE A 71 9.60 -8.63 3.24
C PHE A 71 9.81 -8.63 1.71
N VAL A 72 9.68 -7.46 1.10
CA VAL A 72 9.82 -7.22 -0.34
C VAL A 72 11.29 -6.97 -0.66
N GLY A 73 12.05 -8.06 -0.76
CA GLY A 73 13.48 -8.03 -0.98
C GLY A 73 13.90 -7.80 -2.44
N ASP A 74 12.99 -7.86 -3.42
CA ASP A 74 13.28 -7.84 -4.86
C ASP A 74 14.39 -8.83 -5.30
N ARG A 75 14.98 -8.64 -6.50
CA ARG A 75 16.10 -9.47 -6.97
C ARG A 75 17.42 -9.19 -6.23
N SER A 76 17.57 -8.02 -5.61
CA SER A 76 18.78 -7.63 -4.87
C SER A 76 18.83 -8.21 -3.46
N GLY A 77 17.68 -8.57 -2.89
CA GLY A 77 17.53 -8.97 -1.50
C GLY A 77 17.34 -7.79 -0.53
N THR A 78 17.44 -6.54 -1.00
CA THR A 78 17.31 -5.32 -0.18
C THR A 78 16.29 -4.32 -0.72
N GLY A 79 15.50 -4.68 -1.75
CA GLY A 79 14.62 -3.79 -2.50
C GLY A 79 13.87 -2.75 -1.67
N ALA A 80 12.97 -3.18 -0.77
CA ALA A 80 12.17 -2.26 0.02
C ALA A 80 12.97 -1.40 1.02
N VAL A 81 14.13 -1.86 1.50
CA VAL A 81 15.03 -1.04 2.32
C VAL A 81 15.62 0.08 1.46
N ASP A 82 16.15 -0.26 0.29
CA ASP A 82 16.75 0.70 -0.63
C ASP A 82 15.73 1.72 -1.14
N ASP A 83 14.50 1.26 -1.41
CA ASP A 83 13.38 2.13 -1.79
C ASP A 83 13.02 3.11 -0.69
N ASN A 84 12.98 2.68 0.58
CA ASN A 84 12.69 3.55 1.70
C ASN A 84 13.82 4.55 1.99
N VAL A 85 15.09 4.19 1.72
CA VAL A 85 16.20 5.17 1.74
C VAL A 85 15.91 6.30 0.75
N ARG A 86 15.56 5.94 -0.50
CA ARG A 86 15.27 6.91 -1.56
C ARG A 86 14.01 7.72 -1.27
N LEU A 87 12.96 7.08 -0.74
CA LEU A 87 11.71 7.74 -0.36
C LEU A 87 11.91 8.75 0.78
N CYS A 88 12.66 8.40 1.82
CA CYS A 88 12.97 9.33 2.91
C CYS A 88 13.76 10.53 2.39
N GLU A 89 14.81 10.29 1.59
CA GLU A 89 15.57 11.38 0.96
C GLU A 89 14.70 12.25 0.05
N PHE A 90 13.78 11.64 -0.70
CA PHE A 90 12.83 12.34 -1.55
C PHE A 90 11.93 13.28 -0.74
N ILE A 91 11.37 12.79 0.37
CA ILE A 91 10.54 13.59 1.28
C ILE A 91 11.33 14.77 1.83
N TYR A 92 12.55 14.53 2.33
CA TYR A 92 13.37 15.60 2.91
C TYR A 92 13.83 16.64 1.87
N ARG A 93 14.29 16.21 0.69
CA ARG A 93 14.74 17.11 -0.38
C ARG A 93 13.63 17.99 -0.92
N ASN A 94 12.40 17.49 -0.92
CA ASN A 94 11.22 18.16 -1.48
C ASN A 94 10.22 18.60 -0.40
N LEU A 95 10.68 18.74 0.85
CA LEU A 95 9.84 19.07 2.01
C LEU A 95 8.97 20.31 1.76
N GLY A 96 9.54 21.32 1.10
CA GLY A 96 8.85 22.58 0.76
C GLY A 96 7.86 22.50 -0.41
N PHE A 97 7.87 21.43 -1.19
CA PHE A 97 6.96 21.23 -2.32
C PHE A 97 5.81 20.26 -1.98
N ILE A 98 6.06 19.25 -1.15
CA ILE A 98 5.03 18.28 -0.78
C ILE A 98 4.01 18.97 0.13
N SER A 99 2.76 19.05 -0.30
CA SER A 99 1.68 19.67 0.48
C SER A 99 1.09 18.68 1.49
N SER A 100 0.95 17.41 1.10
CA SER A 100 0.36 16.37 1.95
C SER A 100 0.97 15.00 1.68
N ILE A 101 0.99 14.17 2.72
CA ILE A 101 1.41 12.76 2.63
C ILE A 101 0.26 11.89 3.11
N VAL A 102 -0.02 10.84 2.33
CA VAL A 102 -1.02 9.81 2.59
C VAL A 102 -0.31 8.46 2.70
N PRO A 103 0.15 8.06 3.90
CA PRO A 103 0.56 6.68 4.12
C PRO A 103 -0.65 5.76 4.13
N THR A 104 -0.57 4.64 3.41
CA THR A 104 -1.57 3.58 3.49
C THR A 104 -1.07 2.47 4.42
N LEU A 105 -2.00 1.89 5.16
CA LEU A 105 -1.72 0.83 6.12
C LEU A 105 -2.58 -0.38 5.80
N ASP A 106 -1.95 -1.42 5.26
CA ASP A 106 -2.54 -2.75 5.26
C ASP A 106 -2.72 -3.21 6.70
N THR A 107 -3.93 -3.63 7.05
CA THR A 107 -4.30 -3.84 8.45
C THR A 107 -5.21 -5.03 8.57
N HIS A 108 -4.70 -6.10 9.17
CA HIS A 108 -5.41 -7.37 9.25
C HIS A 108 -5.61 -7.85 10.67
N THR A 109 -6.66 -8.65 10.84
CA THR A 109 -6.80 -9.57 11.97
C THR A 109 -6.42 -10.99 11.52
N ALA A 110 -6.34 -11.96 12.43
CA ALA A 110 -5.89 -13.31 12.07
C ALA A 110 -6.85 -14.05 11.12
N MET A 111 -8.16 -13.90 11.29
CA MET A 111 -9.19 -14.73 10.63
C MET A 111 -9.68 -14.13 9.31
N GLN A 112 -8.74 -13.79 8.42
CA GLN A 112 -9.04 -13.22 7.10
C GLN A 112 -9.16 -14.34 6.06
N ILE A 113 -9.98 -14.12 5.03
CA ILE A 113 -10.22 -15.08 3.93
C ILE A 113 -8.93 -15.49 3.20
N PHE A 114 -7.90 -14.67 3.22
CA PHE A 114 -6.59 -14.94 2.62
C PHE A 114 -5.55 -15.46 3.63
N HIS A 115 -5.95 -15.82 4.86
CA HIS A 115 -5.07 -16.41 5.88
C HIS A 115 -5.35 -17.89 6.14
N PRO A 116 -4.34 -18.67 6.60
CA PRO A 116 -4.47 -20.11 6.80
C PRO A 116 -5.61 -20.54 7.70
N ILE A 117 -5.83 -19.85 8.83
CA ILE A 117 -6.85 -20.24 9.82
C ILE A 117 -8.28 -20.23 9.26
N PHE A 118 -8.55 -19.47 8.20
CA PHE A 118 -9.86 -19.38 7.58
C PHE A 118 -10.24 -20.68 6.85
N TRP A 119 -9.25 -21.46 6.40
CA TRP A 119 -9.46 -22.65 5.57
C TRP A 119 -9.00 -23.93 6.27
N VAL A 120 -9.68 -25.03 5.99
CA VAL A 120 -9.33 -26.37 6.49
C VAL A 120 -9.60 -27.41 5.41
N ASN A 121 -8.75 -28.44 5.32
CA ASN A 121 -8.97 -29.59 4.45
C ASN A 121 -9.69 -30.74 5.19
N HIS A 122 -9.97 -31.85 4.49
CA HIS A 122 -10.61 -33.03 5.10
C HIS A 122 -9.81 -33.69 6.23
N ALA A 123 -8.49 -33.46 6.31
CA ALA A 123 -7.64 -33.96 7.38
C ALA A 123 -7.59 -33.02 8.60
N GLY A 124 -8.27 -31.86 8.55
CA GLY A 124 -8.22 -30.86 9.61
C GLY A 124 -7.02 -29.93 9.53
N GLU A 125 -6.30 -29.91 8.41
CA GLU A 125 -5.07 -29.13 8.22
C GLU A 125 -5.37 -27.79 7.53
N HIS A 126 -4.55 -26.78 7.83
CA HIS A 126 -4.62 -25.46 7.20
C HIS A 126 -3.71 -25.38 5.96
N PRO A 127 -4.04 -24.53 4.96
CA PRO A 127 -3.19 -24.35 3.79
C PRO A 127 -1.83 -23.76 4.18
N THR A 128 -0.78 -24.18 3.46
CA THR A 128 0.57 -23.64 3.65
C THR A 128 0.63 -22.23 3.03
N PRO A 129 0.92 -21.18 3.82
CA PRO A 129 0.98 -19.82 3.30
C PRO A 129 2.10 -19.64 2.27
N ALA A 130 1.92 -18.69 1.35
CA ALA A 130 2.76 -18.39 0.18
C ALA A 130 2.93 -19.53 -0.85
N ALA A 131 2.57 -20.76 -0.50
CA ALA A 131 2.65 -21.94 -1.38
C ALA A 131 1.28 -22.41 -1.90
N THR A 132 0.18 -21.98 -1.26
CA THR A 132 -1.18 -22.43 -1.61
C THR A 132 -1.95 -21.36 -2.34
N MET A 133 -2.49 -21.73 -3.51
CA MET A 133 -3.42 -20.96 -4.30
C MET A 133 -4.75 -21.71 -4.31
N ILE A 134 -5.79 -21.18 -3.67
CA ILE A 134 -7.12 -21.82 -3.62
C ILE A 134 -7.90 -21.44 -4.88
N THR A 135 -8.27 -22.44 -5.65
CA THR A 135 -9.07 -22.29 -6.87
C THR A 135 -10.56 -22.48 -6.61
N LEU A 136 -11.39 -22.07 -7.56
CA LEU A 136 -12.83 -22.36 -7.54
C LEU A 136 -13.09 -23.87 -7.42
N ALA A 137 -12.36 -24.69 -8.18
CA ALA A 137 -12.52 -26.14 -8.17
C ALA A 137 -12.16 -26.76 -6.80
N ASP A 138 -11.16 -26.23 -6.09
CA ASP A 138 -10.80 -26.71 -4.75
C ASP A 138 -11.93 -26.51 -3.75
N VAL A 139 -12.63 -25.37 -3.82
CA VAL A 139 -13.77 -25.08 -2.94
C VAL A 139 -15.01 -25.87 -3.34
N GLU A 140 -15.28 -26.03 -4.64
CA GLU A 140 -16.42 -26.81 -5.15
C GLU A 140 -16.30 -28.31 -4.80
N THR A 141 -15.08 -28.85 -4.83
CA THR A 141 -14.80 -30.25 -4.52
C THR A 141 -14.52 -30.51 -3.04
N GLY A 142 -14.48 -29.46 -2.22
CA GLY A 142 -14.30 -29.56 -0.77
C GLY A 142 -12.86 -29.79 -0.32
N VAL A 143 -11.86 -29.69 -1.22
CA VAL A 143 -10.42 -29.73 -0.88
C VAL A 143 -10.12 -28.69 0.18
N TRP A 144 -10.65 -27.47 0.01
CA TRP A 144 -10.61 -26.40 1.00
C TRP A 144 -12.02 -25.97 1.37
N GLN A 145 -12.31 -25.99 2.68
CA GLN A 145 -13.57 -25.53 3.26
C GLN A 145 -13.29 -24.44 4.30
N VAL A 146 -14.30 -23.63 4.60
CA VAL A 146 -14.21 -22.67 5.71
C VAL A 146 -13.97 -23.47 6.99
N ASN A 147 -13.03 -23.02 7.81
CA ASN A 147 -12.81 -23.61 9.12
C ASN A 147 -14.01 -23.31 10.03
N PRO A 148 -14.77 -24.31 10.51
CA PRO A 148 -15.93 -24.07 11.36
C PRO A 148 -15.58 -23.31 12.65
N ALA A 149 -14.34 -23.41 13.14
CA ALA A 149 -13.88 -22.75 14.35
C ALA A 149 -13.79 -21.22 14.22
N VAL A 150 -13.69 -20.66 13.01
CA VAL A 150 -13.65 -19.19 12.81
C VAL A 150 -15.05 -18.57 12.72
N ALA A 151 -16.10 -19.38 12.56
CA ALA A 151 -17.45 -18.87 12.32
C ALA A 151 -17.98 -18.01 13.49
N TYR A 152 -17.60 -18.32 14.73
CA TYR A 152 -17.96 -17.50 15.90
C TYR A 152 -17.50 -16.05 15.73
N SER A 153 -16.23 -15.88 15.41
CA SER A 153 -15.57 -14.58 15.33
C SER A 153 -16.03 -13.77 14.12
N LEU A 154 -16.40 -14.44 13.03
CA LEU A 154 -16.76 -13.80 11.77
C LEU A 154 -18.26 -13.52 11.62
N ALA A 155 -19.12 -14.36 12.20
CA ALA A 155 -20.58 -14.24 12.11
C ALA A 155 -21.26 -13.93 13.46
N GLY A 156 -20.49 -13.71 14.53
CA GLY A 156 -20.99 -13.33 15.86
C GLY A 156 -21.68 -14.44 16.65
N SER A 157 -21.86 -15.64 16.07
CA SER A 157 -22.36 -16.84 16.76
C SER A 157 -22.02 -18.12 15.98
N LEU A 158 -21.88 -19.25 16.69
CA LEU A 158 -21.72 -20.59 16.09
C LEU A 158 -23.09 -21.26 15.93
N ASN A 159 -23.65 -21.21 14.73
CA ASN A 159 -24.80 -22.03 14.34
C ASN A 159 -24.62 -22.52 12.89
N GLU A 160 -25.34 -23.59 12.52
CA GLU A 160 -25.24 -24.21 11.18
C GLU A 160 -25.55 -23.22 10.04
N ASP A 161 -26.44 -22.26 10.28
CA ASP A 161 -26.81 -21.22 9.31
C ASP A 161 -25.62 -20.29 9.01
N ASN A 162 -24.93 -19.81 10.05
CA ASN A 162 -23.78 -18.90 9.92
C ASN A 162 -22.60 -19.58 9.23
N TYR A 163 -22.29 -20.83 9.60
CA TYR A 163 -21.25 -21.60 8.93
C TYR A 163 -21.60 -21.81 7.45
N SER A 164 -22.84 -22.19 7.16
CA SER A 164 -23.31 -22.38 5.78
C SER A 164 -23.27 -21.08 4.97
N LEU A 165 -23.57 -19.93 5.58
CA LEU A 165 -23.46 -18.61 4.95
C LEU A 165 -22.00 -18.26 4.64
N LEU A 166 -21.07 -18.50 5.56
CA LEU A 166 -19.64 -18.29 5.32
C LEU A 166 -19.11 -19.21 4.22
N GLN A 167 -19.52 -20.48 4.19
CA GLN A 167 -19.14 -21.41 3.12
C GLN A 167 -19.67 -20.96 1.75
N LYS A 168 -20.94 -20.53 1.68
CA LYS A 168 -21.54 -19.96 0.46
C LYS A 168 -20.80 -18.71 0.02
N TYR A 169 -20.44 -17.84 0.96
CA TYR A 169 -19.68 -16.63 0.68
C TYR A 169 -18.27 -16.97 0.17
N ALA A 170 -17.56 -17.91 0.80
CA ALA A 170 -16.22 -18.33 0.38
C ALA A 170 -16.22 -18.87 -1.06
N LEU A 171 -17.23 -19.68 -1.41
CA LEU A 171 -17.45 -20.13 -2.79
C LEU A 171 -17.72 -18.97 -3.75
N HIS A 172 -18.60 -18.04 -3.37
CA HIS A 172 -18.87 -16.83 -4.16
C HIS A 172 -17.60 -16.00 -4.40
N TYR A 173 -16.78 -15.85 -3.38
CA TYR A 173 -15.54 -15.07 -3.44
C TYR A 173 -14.57 -15.65 -4.48
N VAL A 174 -14.24 -16.95 -4.39
CA VAL A 174 -13.33 -17.59 -5.35
C VAL A 174 -13.93 -17.64 -6.76
N GLN A 175 -15.26 -17.75 -6.88
CA GLN A 175 -15.95 -17.64 -8.16
C GLN A 175 -15.79 -16.24 -8.77
N LYS A 176 -15.88 -15.18 -7.96
CA LYS A 176 -15.67 -13.80 -8.42
C LYS A 176 -14.25 -13.53 -8.87
N LEU A 177 -13.25 -14.02 -8.13
CA LEU A 177 -11.86 -13.93 -8.56
C LEU A 177 -11.65 -14.58 -9.93
N SER A 178 -12.21 -15.79 -10.14
CA SER A 178 -12.11 -16.49 -11.43
C SER A 178 -12.84 -15.77 -12.58
N GLN A 179 -14.00 -15.17 -12.32
CA GLN A 179 -14.78 -14.45 -13.34
C GLN A 179 -14.12 -13.14 -13.78
N ASP A 180 -13.53 -12.42 -12.82
CA ASP A 180 -12.91 -11.12 -13.06
C ASP A 180 -11.48 -11.25 -13.65
N GLY A 181 -11.04 -12.48 -13.93
CA GLY A 181 -9.70 -12.75 -14.48
C GLY A 181 -8.57 -12.45 -13.49
N LYS A 182 -8.88 -12.44 -12.19
CA LYS A 182 -7.91 -12.22 -11.12
C LYS A 182 -7.12 -13.50 -10.83
N PHE A 183 -6.06 -13.36 -10.05
CA PHE A 183 -5.34 -14.53 -9.53
C PHE A 183 -6.29 -15.43 -8.74
N PRO A 184 -6.05 -16.75 -8.70
CA PRO A 184 -6.63 -17.59 -7.66
C PRO A 184 -6.34 -17.00 -6.28
N LEU A 185 -7.12 -17.38 -5.27
CA LEU A 185 -6.93 -16.85 -3.91
C LEU A 185 -5.58 -17.30 -3.35
N THR A 186 -4.62 -16.38 -3.28
CA THR A 186 -3.35 -16.62 -2.59
C THR A 186 -3.59 -16.69 -1.09
N ILE A 187 -3.06 -17.73 -0.45
CA ILE A 187 -3.00 -17.77 1.01
C ILE A 187 -1.70 -17.14 1.47
N TRP A 188 -1.79 -16.03 2.19
CA TRP A 188 -0.64 -15.29 2.69
C TRP A 188 -0.24 -15.75 4.10
N PRO A 189 1.05 -15.64 4.47
CA PRO A 189 1.47 -15.66 5.87
C PRO A 189 0.71 -14.61 6.67
N TYR A 190 0.58 -14.78 7.98
CA TYR A 190 0.08 -13.68 8.81
C TYR A 190 1.03 -12.50 8.72
N HIS A 191 0.51 -11.33 8.37
CA HIS A 191 1.28 -10.12 8.13
C HIS A 191 0.44 -8.91 8.51
N SER A 192 1.07 -7.74 8.68
CA SER A 192 0.33 -6.49 8.94
C SER A 192 -0.71 -6.58 10.07
N MET A 193 -0.46 -7.41 11.09
CA MET A 193 -1.40 -7.68 12.17
C MET A 193 -1.71 -6.41 12.95
N LEU A 194 -2.99 -6.03 13.05
CA LEU A 194 -3.45 -4.84 13.75
C LEU A 194 -2.87 -4.78 15.17
N GLY A 195 -2.14 -3.69 15.46
CA GLY A 195 -1.49 -3.47 16.75
C GLY A 195 -0.15 -4.19 16.94
N GLY A 196 0.27 -5.03 15.99
CA GLY A 196 1.59 -5.63 15.95
C GLY A 196 2.64 -4.69 15.37
N ILE A 197 3.91 -4.93 15.69
CA ILE A 197 5.04 -4.11 15.20
C ILE A 197 5.16 -4.13 13.67
N GLY A 198 4.76 -5.23 13.02
CA GLY A 198 4.72 -5.36 11.57
C GLY A 198 3.72 -4.41 10.88
N ASN A 199 2.65 -4.01 11.57
CA ASN A 199 1.63 -3.08 11.05
C ASN A 199 2.07 -1.61 11.12
N ALA A 200 3.07 -1.27 11.93
CA ALA A 200 3.61 0.09 11.97
C ALA A 200 4.39 0.42 10.68
N LEU A 201 4.48 1.72 10.37
CA LEU A 201 5.39 2.21 9.33
C LEU A 201 6.84 1.85 9.67
N VAL A 202 7.70 1.81 8.64
CA VAL A 202 9.15 1.81 8.82
C VAL A 202 9.56 3.05 9.61
N SER A 203 10.35 2.87 10.67
CA SER A 203 10.73 3.96 11.58
C SER A 203 11.34 5.17 10.85
N ALA A 204 12.21 4.95 9.86
CA ALA A 204 12.77 6.03 9.04
C ALA A 204 11.72 6.83 8.28
N VAL A 205 10.73 6.13 7.71
CA VAL A 205 9.64 6.73 6.93
C VAL A 205 8.67 7.45 7.86
N GLU A 206 8.37 6.87 9.02
CA GLU A 206 7.60 7.51 10.07
C GLU A 206 8.23 8.84 10.51
N GLU A 207 9.55 8.86 10.72
CA GLU A 207 10.28 10.10 11.04
C GLU A 207 10.13 11.14 9.93
N ALA A 208 10.33 10.76 8.67
CA ALA A 208 10.20 11.69 7.54
C ALA A 208 8.79 12.25 7.40
N VAL A 209 7.77 11.41 7.57
CA VAL A 209 6.35 11.79 7.50
C VAL A 209 5.97 12.71 8.67
N PHE A 210 6.42 12.40 9.89
CA PHE A 210 6.20 13.25 11.06
C PHE A 210 6.92 14.59 10.92
N PHE A 211 8.17 14.58 10.44
CA PHE A 211 8.95 15.79 10.20
C PHE A 211 8.27 16.70 9.18
N HIS A 212 7.77 16.14 8.07
CA HIS A 212 6.95 16.86 7.09
C HIS A 212 5.72 17.49 7.73
N ASN A 213 4.95 16.72 8.51
CA ASN A 213 3.74 17.21 9.17
C ASN A 213 4.02 18.48 10.00
N ILE A 214 5.07 18.46 10.81
CA ILE A 214 5.46 19.60 11.65
C ILE A 214 6.01 20.75 10.82
N ALA A 215 6.95 20.48 9.90
CA ALA A 215 7.61 21.52 9.10
C ALA A 215 6.64 22.25 8.16
N ARG A 216 5.65 21.53 7.63
CA ARG A 216 4.64 22.05 6.68
C ARG A 216 3.31 22.39 7.33
N GLN A 217 3.17 22.18 8.63
CA GLN A 217 1.91 22.35 9.37
C GLN A 217 0.74 21.67 8.67
N SER A 218 0.99 20.46 8.17
CA SER A 218 0.06 19.71 7.31
C SER A 218 -0.19 18.34 7.93
N GLN A 219 -1.42 18.14 8.41
CA GLN A 219 -1.79 16.90 9.07
C GLN A 219 -1.64 15.71 8.10
N THR A 220 -0.77 14.76 8.45
CA THR A 220 -0.63 13.48 7.74
C THR A 220 -1.98 12.76 7.70
N MET A 221 -2.35 12.25 6.53
CA MET A 221 -3.62 11.56 6.30
C MET A 221 -3.37 10.05 6.18
N PHE A 222 -3.52 9.31 7.28
CA PHE A 222 -3.42 7.85 7.23
C PHE A 222 -4.67 7.23 6.63
N GLU A 223 -4.49 6.29 5.70
CA GLU A 223 -5.59 5.46 5.17
C GLU A 223 -5.39 4.00 5.55
N ILE A 224 -6.41 3.39 6.18
CA ILE A 224 -6.42 1.98 6.54
C ILE A 224 -7.14 1.19 5.44
N LYS A 225 -6.59 0.03 5.07
CA LYS A 225 -7.21 -0.96 4.19
C LYS A 225 -7.06 -2.38 4.76
N GLY A 226 -7.81 -3.34 4.22
CA GLY A 226 -7.63 -4.76 4.54
C GLY A 226 -8.26 -5.24 5.85
N ASN A 227 -9.05 -4.39 6.53
CA ASN A 227 -9.64 -4.71 7.83
C ASN A 227 -10.93 -5.55 7.74
N ASN A 228 -11.47 -5.78 6.54
CA ASN A 228 -12.62 -6.64 6.34
C ASN A 228 -12.17 -8.11 6.16
N PRO A 229 -12.52 -9.02 7.09
CA PRO A 229 -12.07 -10.42 7.06
C PRO A 229 -12.54 -11.23 5.86
N LEU A 230 -13.51 -10.74 5.09
CA LEU A 230 -14.13 -11.49 4.02
C LEU A 230 -13.62 -11.09 2.62
N THR A 231 -12.67 -10.18 2.49
CA THR A 231 -12.20 -9.74 1.17
C THR A 231 -10.77 -9.21 1.25
N GLU A 232 -9.93 -9.61 0.30
CA GLU A 232 -8.59 -9.05 0.14
C GLU A 232 -8.67 -7.60 -0.37
N ASN A 233 -7.66 -6.80 -0.06
CA ASN A 233 -7.67 -5.37 -0.28
C ASN A 233 -6.29 -4.84 -0.73
N TYR A 234 -5.72 -5.40 -1.80
CA TYR A 234 -4.46 -4.90 -2.39
C TYR A 234 -4.49 -3.40 -2.68
N SER A 235 -5.51 -2.94 -3.41
CA SER A 235 -5.71 -1.52 -3.70
C SER A 235 -6.28 -0.79 -2.50
N VAL A 236 -5.66 0.31 -2.06
CA VAL A 236 -6.24 1.16 -1.00
C VAL A 236 -7.58 1.80 -1.42
N LEU A 237 -7.88 1.81 -2.72
CA LEU A 237 -9.07 2.45 -3.27
C LEU A 237 -10.28 1.52 -3.30
N ARG A 238 -10.06 0.20 -3.33
CA ARG A 238 -11.16 -0.77 -3.50
C ARG A 238 -10.76 -2.19 -3.08
N PRO A 239 -11.58 -2.87 -2.26
CA PRO A 239 -11.44 -4.31 -2.01
C PRO A 239 -11.74 -5.17 -3.24
N GLU A 240 -11.16 -6.37 -3.29
CA GLU A 240 -11.25 -7.24 -4.46
C GLU A 240 -12.69 -7.62 -4.83
N VAL A 241 -13.47 -7.98 -3.82
CA VAL A 241 -14.89 -8.32 -3.91
C VAL A 241 -15.68 -7.40 -2.99
N LEU A 242 -16.76 -6.82 -3.53
CA LEU A 242 -17.58 -5.81 -2.84
C LEU A 242 -18.94 -6.34 -2.37
N GLN A 243 -19.38 -7.45 -2.92
CA GLN A 243 -20.73 -7.99 -2.70
C GLN A 243 -20.67 -9.46 -2.32
N GLY A 244 -21.63 -9.90 -1.52
CA GLY A 244 -21.85 -11.32 -1.23
C GLY A 244 -22.71 -12.02 -2.30
N PRO A 245 -23.00 -13.31 -2.10
CA PRO A 245 -23.76 -14.13 -3.06
C PRO A 245 -25.15 -13.57 -3.40
N ASP A 246 -25.79 -12.90 -2.45
CA ASP A 246 -27.13 -12.32 -2.63
C ASP A 246 -27.10 -10.85 -3.09
N GLY A 247 -25.94 -10.35 -3.55
CA GLY A 247 -25.75 -8.96 -3.99
C GLY A 247 -25.65 -7.94 -2.85
N GLN A 248 -25.71 -8.37 -1.59
CA GLN A 248 -25.52 -7.51 -0.43
C GLN A 248 -24.09 -6.99 -0.38
N ALA A 249 -23.93 -5.68 -0.15
CA ALA A 249 -22.61 -5.08 -0.03
C ALA A 249 -21.91 -5.58 1.24
N ILE A 250 -20.69 -6.10 1.07
CA ILE A 250 -19.79 -6.44 2.18
C ILE A 250 -18.70 -5.39 2.38
N ALA A 251 -18.43 -4.61 1.32
CA ALA A 251 -17.45 -3.54 1.33
C ALA A 251 -17.82 -2.51 0.25
N GLN A 252 -17.11 -1.38 0.24
CA GLN A 252 -17.34 -0.30 -0.70
C GLN A 252 -16.02 0.26 -1.21
N LYS A 253 -16.06 0.89 -2.39
CA LYS A 253 -14.94 1.69 -2.87
C LYS A 253 -14.68 2.85 -1.91
N ASN A 254 -13.41 3.22 -1.77
CA ASN A 254 -13.00 4.36 -0.95
C ASN A 254 -13.18 5.67 -1.71
N THR A 255 -14.42 6.01 -2.04
CA THR A 255 -14.77 7.22 -2.80
C THR A 255 -14.23 8.50 -2.14
N ARG A 256 -14.17 8.52 -0.80
CA ARG A 256 -13.58 9.62 -0.03
C ARG A 256 -12.11 9.83 -0.37
N LEU A 257 -11.30 8.76 -0.33
CA LEU A 257 -9.88 8.85 -0.65
C LEU A 257 -9.66 9.19 -2.14
N ILE A 258 -10.42 8.56 -3.05
CA ILE A 258 -10.33 8.81 -4.49
C ILE A 258 -10.54 10.30 -4.78
N GLN A 259 -11.65 10.87 -4.29
CA GLN A 259 -11.93 12.30 -4.45
C GLN A 259 -10.82 13.15 -3.83
N LYS A 260 -10.40 12.82 -2.60
CA LYS A 260 -9.37 13.57 -1.90
C LYS A 260 -8.03 13.60 -2.65
N ILE A 261 -7.58 12.48 -3.20
CA ILE A 261 -6.33 12.40 -3.99
C ILE A 261 -6.50 13.16 -5.30
N LEU A 262 -7.63 12.99 -5.99
CA LEU A 262 -7.91 13.68 -7.24
C LEU A 262 -8.11 15.20 -7.09
N ASP A 263 -8.33 15.72 -5.88
CA ASP A 263 -8.34 17.17 -5.64
C ASP A 263 -6.95 17.82 -5.76
N PHE A 264 -5.85 17.06 -5.62
CA PHE A 264 -4.49 17.61 -5.70
C PHE A 264 -4.07 17.88 -7.15
N ASP A 265 -3.21 18.87 -7.36
CA ASP A 265 -2.71 19.23 -8.69
C ASP A 265 -1.66 18.24 -9.19
N VAL A 266 -0.95 17.60 -8.26
CA VAL A 266 0.06 16.56 -8.53
C VAL A 266 -0.11 15.41 -7.53
N ILE A 267 -0.11 14.18 -8.04
CA ILE A 267 -0.19 12.94 -7.25
C ILE A 267 1.09 12.15 -7.48
N ILE A 268 1.82 11.87 -6.42
CA ILE A 268 3.06 11.08 -6.44
C ILE A 268 2.78 9.75 -5.74
N ILE A 269 3.14 8.63 -6.36
CA ILE A 269 2.90 7.29 -5.81
C ILE A 269 4.23 6.56 -5.64
N ALA A 270 4.45 6.01 -4.45
CA ALA A 270 5.59 5.18 -4.07
C ALA A 270 5.15 4.11 -3.06
N GLY A 271 6.05 3.20 -2.69
CA GLY A 271 5.82 2.22 -1.63
C GLY A 271 5.82 0.78 -2.12
N GLN A 272 5.18 -0.13 -1.39
CA GLN A 272 5.30 -1.57 -1.60
C GLN A 272 3.95 -2.29 -1.72
N ALA A 273 3.89 -3.45 -2.38
CA ALA A 273 4.87 -3.93 -3.37
C ALA A 273 4.49 -3.43 -4.77
N LYS A 274 5.49 -3.16 -5.63
CA LYS A 274 5.34 -2.73 -7.04
C LYS A 274 4.37 -3.63 -7.81
N SER A 275 4.44 -4.94 -7.59
CA SER A 275 3.63 -5.96 -8.29
C SER A 275 2.21 -6.15 -7.73
N HIS A 276 1.93 -5.67 -6.51
CA HIS A 276 0.67 -5.93 -5.79
C HIS A 276 0.02 -4.60 -5.41
N CYS A 277 0.05 -4.20 -4.14
CA CYS A 277 -0.69 -3.05 -3.62
C CYS A 277 -0.47 -1.76 -4.43
N VAL A 278 0.76 -1.52 -4.89
CA VAL A 278 1.09 -0.36 -5.73
C VAL A 278 0.42 -0.47 -7.10
N ALA A 279 0.68 -1.54 -7.86
CA ALA A 279 0.09 -1.72 -9.19
C ALA A 279 -1.45 -1.73 -9.14
N TRP A 280 -2.05 -2.40 -8.16
CA TRP A 280 -3.51 -2.48 -7.99
C TRP A 280 -4.11 -1.12 -7.64
N THR A 281 -3.48 -0.37 -6.74
CA THR A 281 -3.92 0.99 -6.41
C THR A 281 -3.87 1.91 -7.63
N ILE A 282 -2.80 1.81 -8.44
CA ILE A 282 -2.65 2.62 -9.66
C ILE A 282 -3.67 2.21 -10.73
N ASP A 283 -3.95 0.91 -10.90
CA ASP A 283 -4.91 0.40 -11.89
C ASP A 283 -6.36 0.82 -11.54
N ASP A 284 -6.74 0.76 -10.25
CA ASP A 284 -8.02 1.29 -9.79
C ASP A 284 -8.08 2.82 -9.93
N LEU A 285 -7.01 3.54 -9.60
CA LEU A 285 -6.96 4.99 -9.79
C LEU A 285 -7.10 5.36 -11.27
N LEU A 286 -6.44 4.63 -12.16
CA LEU A 286 -6.54 4.82 -13.60
C LEU A 286 -7.97 4.54 -14.10
N THR A 287 -8.63 3.52 -13.56
CA THR A 287 -10.04 3.23 -13.86
C THR A 287 -10.94 4.40 -13.50
N GLU A 288 -10.79 4.96 -12.30
CA GLU A 288 -11.56 6.12 -11.84
C GLU A 288 -11.22 7.39 -12.65
N ILE A 289 -9.94 7.62 -12.95
CA ILE A 289 -9.47 8.70 -13.83
C ILE A 289 -10.12 8.60 -15.21
N THR A 290 -10.10 7.42 -15.82
CA THR A 290 -10.63 7.21 -17.18
C THR A 290 -12.13 7.45 -17.24
N ALA A 291 -12.84 7.10 -16.15
CA ALA A 291 -14.27 7.35 -16.04
C ALA A 291 -14.63 8.85 -15.87
N ILE A 292 -13.72 9.66 -15.33
CA ILE A 292 -13.92 11.10 -15.09
C ILE A 292 -13.39 11.93 -16.26
N ASP A 293 -12.07 11.87 -16.49
CA ASP A 293 -11.34 12.52 -17.58
C ASP A 293 -9.95 11.87 -17.70
N PRO A 294 -9.65 11.14 -18.80
CA PRO A 294 -8.34 10.52 -19.03
C PRO A 294 -7.16 11.49 -18.92
N ASN A 295 -7.35 12.81 -19.13
CA ASN A 295 -6.27 13.78 -18.98
C ASN A 295 -5.76 13.90 -17.53
N LEU A 296 -6.55 13.50 -16.53
CA LEU A 296 -6.12 13.48 -15.13
C LEU A 296 -4.99 12.48 -14.88
N ALA A 297 -4.71 11.54 -15.80
CA ALA A 297 -3.55 10.67 -15.69
C ALA A 297 -2.23 11.47 -15.72
N LYS A 298 -2.19 12.61 -16.43
CA LYS A 298 -0.99 13.44 -16.61
C LYS A 298 -0.46 14.09 -15.35
N LYS A 299 -1.28 14.18 -14.30
CA LYS A 299 -0.87 14.67 -12.98
C LYS A 299 -0.43 13.57 -12.01
N VAL A 300 -0.42 12.32 -12.45
CA VAL A 300 0.07 11.18 -11.65
C VAL A 300 1.51 10.89 -12.02
N TYR A 301 2.37 10.79 -11.00
CA TYR A 301 3.79 10.54 -11.09
C TYR A 301 4.13 9.30 -10.24
N LEU A 302 4.72 8.30 -10.88
CA LEU A 302 5.09 7.04 -10.24
C LEU A 302 6.60 7.07 -9.97
N LEU A 303 7.00 7.05 -8.69
CA LEU A 303 8.40 6.98 -8.28
C LEU A 303 8.91 5.54 -8.48
N GLU A 304 9.39 5.24 -9.70
CA GLU A 304 9.74 3.87 -10.10
C GLU A 304 10.94 3.30 -9.32
N ASP A 305 11.76 4.16 -8.71
CA ASP A 305 12.92 3.81 -7.88
C ASP A 305 12.61 3.80 -6.38
N CYS A 306 11.35 4.02 -5.99
CA CYS A 306 10.86 3.93 -4.61
C CYS A 306 9.79 2.84 -4.47
N THR A 307 9.91 1.76 -5.25
CA THR A 307 9.00 0.62 -5.23
C THR A 307 9.66 -0.63 -5.82
N SER A 308 9.42 -1.78 -5.19
CA SER A 308 10.06 -3.05 -5.54
C SER A 308 9.03 -4.16 -5.77
N PRO A 309 9.23 -5.05 -6.75
CA PRO A 309 8.35 -6.19 -6.96
C PRO A 309 8.57 -7.26 -5.88
N VAL A 310 7.51 -8.02 -5.59
CA VAL A 310 7.63 -9.25 -4.80
C VAL A 310 8.45 -10.28 -5.59
N VAL A 311 9.49 -10.82 -4.96
CA VAL A 311 10.30 -11.92 -5.48
C VAL A 311 10.46 -12.93 -4.34
N VAL A 312 10.01 -14.16 -4.58
CA VAL A 312 10.19 -15.29 -3.67
C VAL A 312 11.22 -16.22 -4.31
N PRO A 313 12.47 -16.26 -3.80
CA PRO A 313 13.55 -17.00 -4.42
C PRO A 313 13.19 -18.47 -4.70
N GLY A 314 13.33 -18.89 -5.95
CA GLY A 314 13.04 -20.26 -6.39
C GLY A 314 11.55 -20.63 -6.48
N VAL A 315 10.63 -19.71 -6.17
CA VAL A 315 9.18 -19.93 -6.23
C VAL A 315 8.53 -19.07 -7.31
N ILE A 316 8.61 -17.74 -7.19
CA ILE A 316 7.96 -16.81 -8.12
C ILE A 316 8.68 -15.46 -8.15
N ASP A 317 8.74 -14.84 -9.32
CA ASP A 317 9.32 -13.51 -9.54
C ASP A 317 8.30 -12.65 -10.31
N PHE A 318 7.76 -11.63 -9.66
CA PHE A 318 6.75 -10.74 -10.25
C PHE A 318 7.35 -9.51 -10.94
N THR A 319 8.68 -9.42 -11.12
CA THR A 319 9.35 -8.25 -11.68
C THR A 319 8.80 -7.88 -13.06
N ASP A 320 8.76 -8.83 -13.99
CA ASP A 320 8.38 -8.57 -15.37
C ASP A 320 6.88 -8.15 -15.47
N GLN A 321 6.03 -8.74 -14.62
CA GLN A 321 4.61 -8.36 -14.52
C GLN A 321 4.46 -6.93 -13.97
N ALA A 322 5.22 -6.57 -12.93
CA ALA A 322 5.20 -5.24 -12.33
C ALA A 322 5.68 -4.18 -13.33
N ASP A 323 6.75 -4.45 -14.06
CA ASP A 323 7.29 -3.57 -15.08
C ASP A 323 6.30 -3.39 -16.24
N ALA A 324 5.67 -4.47 -16.70
CA ALA A 324 4.62 -4.40 -17.71
C ALA A 324 3.44 -3.54 -17.23
N ALA A 325 3.01 -3.67 -15.97
CA ALA A 325 1.95 -2.83 -15.39
C ALA A 325 2.33 -1.35 -15.41
N PHE A 326 3.55 -0.99 -14.97
CA PHE A 326 4.04 0.38 -14.98
C PHE A 326 4.12 0.96 -16.40
N GLN A 327 4.52 0.16 -17.39
CA GLN A 327 4.49 0.58 -18.79
C GLN A 327 3.07 0.85 -19.30
N ARG A 328 2.08 0.02 -18.92
CA ARG A 328 0.66 0.30 -19.25
C ARG A 328 0.19 1.62 -18.64
N PHE A 329 0.54 1.90 -17.39
CA PHE A 329 0.18 3.16 -16.72
C PHE A 329 0.81 4.37 -17.41
N ALA A 330 2.07 4.24 -17.83
CA ALA A 330 2.76 5.27 -18.61
C ALA A 330 2.09 5.51 -19.97
N GLN A 331 1.72 4.45 -20.68
CA GLN A 331 0.99 4.51 -21.95
C GLN A 331 -0.40 5.15 -21.79
N ALA A 332 -1.03 5.01 -20.61
CA ALA A 332 -2.28 5.66 -20.27
C ALA A 332 -2.12 7.15 -19.88
N GLY A 333 -0.89 7.67 -19.87
CA GLY A 333 -0.60 9.10 -19.67
C GLY A 333 -0.05 9.47 -18.30
N MET A 334 0.22 8.50 -17.42
CA MET A 334 0.95 8.74 -16.16
C MET A 334 2.46 8.90 -16.41
N ASN A 335 3.18 9.51 -15.48
CA ASN A 335 4.60 9.79 -15.63
C ASN A 335 5.44 8.85 -14.78
N LEU A 336 6.36 8.09 -15.40
CA LEU A 336 7.41 7.38 -14.67
C LEU A 336 8.57 8.34 -14.38
N VAL A 337 8.93 8.49 -13.11
CA VAL A 337 9.97 9.42 -12.65
C VAL A 337 10.83 8.78 -11.57
N LYS A 338 12.03 9.35 -11.37
CA LYS A 338 12.97 8.89 -10.33
C LYS A 338 13.10 9.92 -9.22
N SER A 339 13.17 9.44 -7.98
CA SER A 339 13.37 10.23 -6.78
C SER A 339 14.66 11.06 -6.78
N THR A 340 15.68 10.60 -7.52
CA THR A 340 16.97 11.27 -7.65
C THR A 340 16.96 12.41 -8.67
N GLN A 341 15.92 12.51 -9.49
CA GLN A 341 15.75 13.61 -10.45
C GLN A 341 15.04 14.77 -9.74
N PRO A 342 15.57 16.01 -9.82
CA PRO A 342 14.86 17.18 -9.30
C PRO A 342 13.44 17.28 -9.88
N MET A 343 12.44 17.54 -9.03
CA MET A 343 11.03 17.58 -9.43
C MET A 343 10.78 18.59 -10.55
N GLU A 344 11.49 19.72 -10.57
CA GLU A 344 11.44 20.73 -11.63
C GLU A 344 11.77 20.21 -13.04
N ASN A 345 12.44 19.06 -13.13
CA ASN A 345 12.77 18.41 -14.41
C ASN A 345 11.79 17.31 -14.80
N TRP A 346 10.74 17.05 -14.00
CA TRP A 346 9.76 16.02 -14.34
C TRP A 346 8.84 16.48 -15.48
N PRO A 347 8.36 15.54 -16.32
CA PRO A 347 7.54 15.90 -17.48
C PRO A 347 6.25 16.62 -17.08
N GLY A 348 6.03 17.83 -17.60
CA GLY A 348 4.76 18.55 -17.46
C GLY A 348 4.45 19.12 -16.07
N ILE A 349 5.39 19.02 -15.12
CA ILE A 349 5.18 19.52 -13.75
C ILE A 349 5.25 21.05 -13.68
N VAL A 350 4.46 21.63 -12.78
CA VAL A 350 4.46 23.07 -12.48
C VAL A 350 4.46 23.23 -10.96
N LEU A 351 5.59 23.64 -10.39
CA LEU A 351 5.80 23.79 -8.94
C LEU A 351 5.39 25.17 -8.39
#